data_AF-E9UQS1-F1
#
_entry.id   AF-E9UQS1-F1
#
_cell.length_a   1.000
_cell.length_b   1.000
_cell.length_c   1.000
_cell.angle_alpha   90.00
_cell.angle_beta   90.00
_cell.angle_gamma   90.00
#
_symmetry.space_group_name_H-M   'P 1'
#
loop_
_entity.id
_entity.type
_entity.pdbx_description
1 polymer ?
#
loop_
_entity_poly.entity_id
_entity_poly.type
_entity_poly.pdbx_seq_one_letter_code
_entity_poly.pdbx_strand_id
1 'polypeptide(L)' 'MSVWPEAAGILHLSKASAYAAAERGEIPTIRIGRRLLVPTAALRRLLQLDEPLDAERM' A
#
# COMPACT_ATOMS: atom_id res chain seq x y z
N MET A 1 -2.68 7.18 5.18
CA MET A 1 -3.74 6.18 5.46
C MET A 1 -3.21 5.16 6.47
N SER A 2 -4.07 4.47 7.22
CA SER A 2 -3.69 3.37 8.10
C SER A 2 -3.49 2.06 7.32
N VAL A 3 -2.66 1.15 7.87
CA VAL A 3 -2.50 -0.21 7.30
C VAL A 3 -3.84 -0.96 7.30
N TRP A 4 -4.61 -0.84 8.39
CA TRP A 4 -5.98 -1.34 8.53
C TRP A 4 -6.89 -0.21 9.03
N PRO A 5 -8.12 -0.05 8.52
CA PRO A 5 -8.74 -0.83 7.45
C PRO A 5 -8.42 -0.34 6.03
N GLU A 6 -7.83 0.86 5.89
CA GLU A 6 -7.79 1.57 4.59
C GLU A 6 -6.95 0.84 3.53
N ALA A 7 -5.65 0.61 3.78
CA ALA A 7 -4.78 -0.01 2.77
C ALA A 7 -5.16 -1.49 2.53
N ALA A 8 -5.50 -2.21 3.60
CA ALA A 8 -5.98 -3.58 3.52
C ALA A 8 -7.24 -3.72 2.65
N GLY A 9 -8.17 -2.77 2.73
CA GLY A 9 -9.38 -2.75 1.90
C GLY A 9 -9.06 -2.62 0.40
N ILE A 10 -8.12 -1.75 0.04
CA ILE A 10 -7.66 -1.58 -1.35
C ILE A 10 -7.03 -2.88 -1.87
N LEU A 11 -6.17 -3.51 -1.04
CA LEU A 11 -5.41 -4.70 -1.41
C LEU A 11 -6.18 -6.01 -1.21
N HIS A 12 -7.45 -5.95 -0.78
CA HIS A 12 -8.27 -7.12 -0.45
C HIS A 12 -7.62 -8.09 0.56
N LEU A 13 -6.95 -7.53 1.57
CA LEU A 13 -6.27 -8.27 2.63
C LEU A 13 -7.09 -8.30 3.92
N SER A 14 -7.03 -9.42 4.64
CA SER A 14 -7.47 -9.46 6.03
C SER A 14 -6.57 -8.59 6.92
N LYS A 15 -7.07 -8.17 8.09
CA LYS A 15 -6.29 -7.40 9.08
C LYS A 15 -4.93 -8.07 9.38
N ALA A 16 -4.93 -9.38 9.63
CA ALA A 16 -3.71 -10.12 9.94
C ALA A 16 -2.72 -10.10 8.77
N SER A 17 -3.21 -10.37 7.55
CA SER A 17 -2.37 -10.37 6.35
C SER A 17 -1.79 -8.98 6.04
N ALA A 18 -2.55 -7.92 6.27
CA ALA A 18 -2.10 -6.54 6.06
C ALA A 18 -0.96 -6.15 7.01
N TYR A 19 -1.04 -6.50 8.30
CA TYR A 19 0.07 -6.24 9.22
C TYR A 19 1.29 -7.11 8.92
N ALA A 20 1.09 -8.38 8.55
CA ALA A 20 2.20 -9.26 8.17
C ALA A 20 2.91 -8.77 6.90
N ALA A 21 2.16 -8.30 5.89
CA ALA A 21 2.73 -7.70 4.69
C ALA A 21 3.45 -6.37 4.98
N ALA A 22 2.92 -5.56 5.91
CA ALA A 22 3.61 -4.35 6.39
C ALA A 22 4.92 -4.68 7.13
N GLU A 23 4.94 -5.73 7.94
CA GLU A 23 6.14 -6.21 8.65
C GLU A 23 7.20 -6.75 7.68
N ARG A 24 6.79 -7.46 6.63
CA ARG A 24 7.68 -7.94 5.56
C ARG A 24 8.15 -6.83 4.60
N GLY A 25 7.57 -5.64 4.68
CA GLY A 25 7.87 -4.52 3.79
C GLY A 25 7.20 -4.61 2.41
N GLU A 26 6.31 -5.57 2.19
CA GLU A 26 5.51 -5.70 0.96
C GLU A 26 4.51 -4.55 0.82
N ILE A 27 3.95 -4.07 1.94
CA ILE A 27 3.19 -2.82 1.99
C ILE A 27 4.14 -1.72 2.45
N PRO A 28 4.31 -0.62 1.67
CA PRO A 28 5.17 0.47 2.08
C PRO A 28 4.59 1.17 3.31
N THR A 29 5.33 1.21 4.41
CA THR A 29 4.89 1.85 5.65
C THR A 29 5.89 2.84 6.20
N ILE A 30 5.38 3.82 6.94
CA ILE A 30 6.15 4.74 7.77
C ILE A 30 5.59 4.72 9.19
N ARG A 31 6.48 4.91 10.17
CA ARG A 31 6.11 5.05 11.58
C ARG A 31 6.08 6.54 11.94
N ILE A 32 4.94 7.03 12.39
CA ILE A 32 4.81 8.39 12.96
C ILE A 32 4.31 8.25 14.39
N GLY A 33 5.22 8.40 15.35
CA GLY A 33 4.98 8.10 16.75
C GLY A 33 4.49 6.65 16.92
N ARG A 34 3.28 6.48 17.47
CA ARG A 34 2.67 5.17 17.69
C ARG A 34 1.89 4.64 16.47
N ARG A 35 1.77 5.42 15.40
CA ARG A 35 0.97 5.06 14.23
C ARG A 35 1.84 4.41 13.15
N LEU A 36 1.33 3.33 12.58
CA LEU A 36 1.86 2.71 11.36
C LEU A 36 0.97 3.12 10.19
N LEU A 37 1.54 3.89 9.26
CA LEU A 37 0.80 4.50 8.17
C LEU A 37 1.37 4.04 6.83
N VAL A 38 0.50 3.94 5.83
CA VAL A 38 0.88 3.74 4.43
C VAL A 38 0.91 5.11 3.75
N PRO A 39 2.04 5.54 3.18
CA PRO A 39 2.07 6.74 2.35
C PRO A 39 1.29 6.50 1.06
N THR A 40 0.32 7.38 0.74
CA THR A 40 -0.53 7.23 -0.44
C THR A 40 0.28 7.17 -1.73
N ALA A 41 1.30 8.02 -1.89
CA ALA A 41 2.16 8.02 -3.07
C ALA A 41 2.94 6.71 -3.25
N ALA A 42 3.41 6.11 -2.15
CA ALA A 42 4.14 4.84 -2.22
C ALA A 42 3.20 3.69 -2.62
N LEU A 43 1.98 3.67 -2.08
CA LEU A 43 0.98 2.68 -2.47
C LEU A 43 0.56 2.82 -3.94
N ARG A 44 0.38 4.05 -4.44
CA ARG A 44 0.06 4.30 -5.86
C ARG A 44 1.12 3.76 -6.81
N ARG A 45 2.41 3.98 -6.48
CA ARG A 45 3.53 3.42 -7.25
C ARG A 45 3.57 1.91 -7.21
N LEU A 46 3.35 1.31 -6.04
CA LEU A 46 3.25 -0.16 -5.91
C LEU A 46 2.14 -0.72 -6.80
N LEU A 47 1.01 -0.03 -6.88
CA LEU A 47 -0.14 -0.40 -7.70
C LEU A 47 -0.01 0.05 -9.17
N GLN A 48 1.13 0.61 -9.57
CA GLN A 48 1.39 1.13 -10.92
C GLN A 48 0.36 2.17 -11.40
N LEU A 49 -0.32 2.87 -10.47
CA LEU A 49 -1.33 3.88 -10.80
C LEU A 49 -0.74 5.22 -11.25
N ASP A 50 0.57 5.36 -11.14
CA ASP A 50 1.31 6.54 -11.61
C ASP A 50 1.97 6.29 -12.97
N GLU A 51 1.97 5.04 -13.45
CA GLU A 51 2.45 4.70 -14.80
C GLU A 51 1.28 4.77 -15.79
N PRO A 52 1.50 5.29 -17.01
CA PRO A 52 0.49 5.27 -18.04
C PRO A 52 0.17 3.82 -18.42
N LEU A 53 -1.09 3.43 -18.26
CA LEU A 53 -1.66 2.23 -18.88
C LEU A 53 -1.46 2.39 -20.39
N ASP A 54 -0.57 1.59 -20.97
CA ASP A 54 -0.35 1.48 -22.42
C ASP A 54 0.44 2.62 -23.09
N ALA A 55 1.76 2.67 -22.87
CA ALA A 55 2.67 3.39 -23.78
C ALA A 55 3.06 2.57 -25.04
N GLU A 56 2.69 1.28 -25.12
CA GLU A 56 3.17 0.34 -26.16
C GLU A 56 2.06 -0.28 -27.04
N ARG A 57 0.86 0.31 -27.10
CA ARG A 57 -0.21 -0.14 -28.02
C ARG A 57 -0.50 0.82 -29.18
N MET A 58 0.41 1.76 -29.45
CA MET A 58 0.39 2.65 -30.61
C MET A 58 1.65 2.44 -31.44
#